data_AF-A0A2V6HQC8-F1
#
_entry.id   AF-A0A2V6HQC8-F1
#
_cell.length_a   1.000
_cell.length_b   1.000
_cell.length_c   1.000
_cell.angle_alpha   90.00
_cell.angle_beta   90.00
_cell.angle_gamma   90.00
#
_symmetry.space_group_name_H-M   'P 1'
#
loop_
_entity.id
_entity.type
_entity.pdbx_description
1 polymer ?
#
loop_
_entity_poly.entity_id
_entity_poly.type
_entity_poly.pdbx_seq_one_letter_code
_entity_poly.pdbx_strand_id
1 'polypeptide(L)'
;MGDGSDKVDDAYGNLVQRRLRDDGTVSVLYHKDRYLYQVTFANGRSVSETYFNVKGTDLTEKEITTFLKANAAKATWTPDSSAKERRFKRSDGKAEATYGTVNGRPALTVRELRARLE
;
A
#
# COMPACT_ATOMS: atom_id res chain seq x y z
N MET A 1 -6.11 -3.48 2.80
CA MET A 1 -6.06 -4.27 1.54
C MET A 1 -7.32 -5.10 1.33
N GLY A 2 -7.81 -5.11 0.08
CA GLY A 2 -9.02 -5.82 -0.33
C GLY A 2 -10.31 -5.04 -0.08
N ASP A 3 -10.19 -3.81 0.42
CA ASP A 3 -11.30 -2.89 0.65
C ASP A 3 -11.78 -2.30 -0.69
N GLY A 4 -13.08 -2.02 -0.76
CA GLY A 4 -13.71 -1.36 -1.90
C GLY A 4 -13.34 0.13 -1.98
N SER A 5 -13.49 0.74 -3.17
CA SER A 5 -13.22 2.17 -3.37
C SER A 5 -13.94 3.05 -2.36
N ASP A 6 -15.22 2.81 -2.10
CA ASP A 6 -16.04 3.68 -1.24
C ASP A 6 -15.50 3.73 0.19
N LYS A 7 -15.08 2.57 0.73
CA LYS A 7 -14.47 2.47 2.06
C LYS A 7 -13.10 3.15 2.11
N VAL A 8 -12.34 3.11 1.02
CA VAL A 8 -11.04 3.78 0.92
C VAL A 8 -11.23 5.30 0.79
N ASP A 9 -12.21 5.73 0.01
CA ASP A 9 -12.59 7.12 -0.17
C ASP A 9 -13.03 7.73 1.16
N ASP A 10 -13.87 7.04 1.94
CA ASP A 10 -14.28 7.46 3.29
C ASP A 10 -13.08 7.56 4.25
N ALA A 11 -12.09 6.66 4.13
CA ALA A 11 -10.94 6.63 5.02
C ALA A 11 -9.92 7.72 4.72
N TYR A 12 -9.66 8.02 3.44
CA TYR A 12 -8.61 8.93 3.00
C TYR A 12 -9.12 10.32 2.58
N GLY A 13 -10.38 10.43 2.15
CA GLY A 13 -11.20 11.64 2.11
C GLY A 13 -10.89 12.66 1.01
N ASN A 14 -9.62 12.87 0.65
CA ASN A 14 -9.23 13.89 -0.33
C ASN A 14 -8.56 13.24 -1.54
N LEU A 15 -9.35 13.05 -2.60
CA LEU A 15 -8.90 12.53 -3.89
C LEU A 15 -8.13 13.63 -4.63
N VAL A 16 -6.84 13.41 -4.84
CA VAL A 16 -5.95 14.29 -5.61
C VAL A 16 -6.00 13.95 -7.09
N GLN A 17 -5.97 12.65 -7.42
CA GLN A 17 -5.93 12.18 -8.79
C GLN A 17 -6.55 10.79 -8.91
N ARG A 18 -7.28 10.55 -10.00
CA ARG A 18 -7.73 9.22 -10.42
C ARG A 18 -7.31 8.97 -11.85
N ARG A 19 -6.75 7.78 -12.13
CA ARG A 19 -6.27 7.39 -13.45
C ARG A 19 -6.64 5.94 -13.74
N LEU A 20 -7.34 5.69 -14.85
CA LEU A 20 -7.45 4.36 -15.45
C LEU A 20 -6.12 4.03 -16.15
N ARG A 21 -5.58 2.84 -15.89
CA ARG A 21 -4.37 2.32 -16.52
C ARG A 21 -4.72 1.39 -17.68
N ASP A 22 -3.77 1.19 -18.57
CA ASP A 22 -3.93 0.34 -19.77
C ASP A 22 -4.22 -1.13 -19.43
N ASP A 23 -3.79 -1.58 -18.24
CA ASP A 23 -4.06 -2.92 -17.71
C ASP A 23 -5.46 -3.08 -17.09
N GLY A 24 -6.32 -2.06 -17.21
CA GLY A 24 -7.67 -2.02 -16.65
C GLY A 24 -7.73 -1.75 -15.15
N THR A 25 -6.59 -1.56 -14.46
CA THR A 25 -6.58 -1.14 -13.06
C THR A 25 -6.82 0.35 -12.91
N VAL A 26 -7.34 0.76 -11.75
CA VAL A 26 -7.54 2.17 -11.42
C VAL A 26 -6.53 2.57 -10.34
N SER A 27 -5.71 3.57 -10.64
CA SER A 27 -4.87 4.24 -9.65
C SER A 27 -5.61 5.44 -9.07
N VAL A 28 -5.66 5.56 -7.75
CA VAL A 28 -6.15 6.75 -7.07
C VAL A 28 -5.08 7.25 -6.12
N LEU A 29 -4.80 8.54 -6.16
CA LEU A 29 -3.92 9.23 -5.25
C LEU A 29 -4.79 10.05 -4.29
N TYR A 30 -4.65 9.77 -3.00
CA TYR A 30 -5.27 10.55 -1.94
C TYR A 30 -4.22 11.33 -1.16
N HIS A 31 -4.65 12.41 -0.53
CA HIS A 31 -3.84 13.21 0.37
C HIS A 31 -4.52 13.31 1.72
N LYS A 32 -3.84 12.91 2.80
CA LYS A 32 -4.37 13.09 4.16
C LYS A 32 -3.24 13.44 5.10
N ASP A 33 -3.42 14.56 5.80
CA ASP A 33 -2.45 15.14 6.73
C ASP A 33 -1.07 15.32 6.08
N ARG A 34 -0.09 14.50 6.50
CA ARG A 34 1.29 14.54 6.01
C ARG A 34 1.62 13.44 5.01
N TYR A 35 0.61 12.73 4.50
CA TYR A 35 0.82 11.56 3.66
C TYR A 35 0.08 11.64 2.32
N LEU A 36 0.68 10.98 1.34
CA LEU A 36 0.02 10.60 0.10
C LEU A 36 -0.22 9.09 0.10
N TYR A 37 -1.40 8.69 -0.34
CA TYR A 37 -1.84 7.31 -0.44
C TYR A 37 -2.11 7.01 -1.90
N GLN A 38 -1.25 6.24 -2.55
CA GLN A 38 -1.49 5.76 -3.90
C GLN A 38 -2.09 4.35 -3.82
N VAL A 39 -3.38 4.23 -4.12
CA VAL A 39 -4.10 2.95 -4.10
C VAL A 39 -4.35 2.50 -5.53
N THR A 40 -4.03 1.24 -5.81
CA THR A 40 -4.40 0.57 -7.07
C THR A 40 -5.55 -0.38 -6.79
N PHE A 41 -6.62 -0.22 -7.57
CA PHE A 41 -7.79 -1.07 -7.55
C PHE A 41 -7.84 -1.96 -8.78
N ALA A 42 -8.18 -3.23 -8.58
CA ALA A 42 -8.58 -4.15 -9.63
C ALA A 42 -9.96 -4.71 -9.28
N ASN A 43 -10.89 -4.71 -10.23
CA ASN A 43 -12.28 -5.16 -10.00
C ASN A 43 -12.93 -4.50 -8.76
N GLY A 44 -12.67 -3.20 -8.58
CA GLY A 44 -13.21 -2.41 -7.46
C GLY A 44 -12.59 -2.67 -6.08
N ARG A 45 -11.56 -3.53 -5.97
CA ARG A 45 -10.88 -3.84 -4.70
C ARG A 45 -9.43 -3.39 -4.68
N SER A 46 -8.94 -2.91 -3.54
CA SER A 46 -7.54 -2.50 -3.41
C SER A 46 -6.59 -3.70 -3.47
N VAL A 47 -5.68 -3.69 -4.46
CA VAL A 47 -4.66 -4.74 -4.69
C VAL A 47 -3.24 -4.26 -4.42
N SER A 48 -3.03 -2.95 -4.35
CA SER A 48 -1.77 -2.32 -3.93
C SER A 48 -2.05 -0.99 -3.25
N GLU A 49 -1.35 -0.70 -2.15
CA GLU A 49 -1.38 0.58 -1.44
C GLU A 49 0.06 1.05 -1.20
N THR A 50 0.41 2.23 -1.71
CA THR A 50 1.73 2.85 -1.50
C THR A 50 1.58 4.14 -0.68
N TYR A 51 2.35 4.24 0.40
CA TYR A 51 2.31 5.36 1.35
C TYR A 51 3.59 6.19 1.23
N PHE A 52 3.43 7.50 1.11
CA PHE A 52 4.53 8.47 1.03
C PHE A 52 4.35 9.54 2.11
N ASN A 53 5.46 10.14 2.56
CA ASN A 53 5.41 11.45 3.21
C ASN A 53 5.27 12.54 2.13
N VAL A 54 4.39 13.53 2.32
CA VAL A 54 4.18 14.64 1.36
C VAL A 54 5.46 15.44 1.09
N LYS A 55 6.34 15.55 2.09
CA LYS A 55 7.64 16.25 1.99
C LYS A 55 8.73 15.39 1.33
N GLY A 56 8.45 14.13 1.01
CA GLY A 56 9.42 13.19 0.42
C GLY A 56 10.48 12.71 1.41
N THR A 57 10.31 12.95 2.70
CA THR A 57 11.20 12.40 3.74
C THR A 57 10.90 10.93 4.00
N ASP A 58 11.85 10.22 4.59
CA ASP A 58 11.64 8.85 5.05
C ASP A 58 10.45 8.71 6.00
N LEU A 59 9.80 7.55 5.92
CA LEU A 59 8.84 7.10 6.92
C LEU A 59 9.59 6.56 8.13
N THR A 60 9.17 6.98 9.31
CA THR A 60 9.67 6.43 10.58
C THR A 60 9.19 5.00 10.79
N GLU A 61 9.89 4.26 11.66
CA GLU A 61 9.48 2.92 12.12
C GLU A 61 8.03 2.86 12.60
N LYS A 62 7.60 3.91 13.33
CA LYS A 62 6.25 4.01 13.88
C LYS A 62 5.21 4.16 12.77
N GLU A 63 5.51 4.94 11.73
CA GLU A 63 4.62 5.13 10.58
C GLU A 63 4.51 3.85 9.76
N ILE A 64 5.63 3.21 9.44
CA ILE A 64 5.67 1.92 8.75
C ILE A 64 4.83 0.89 9.51
N THR A 65 5.04 0.76 10.83
CA THR A 65 4.27 -0.15 11.67
C THR A 65 2.76 0.17 11.65
N THR A 66 2.40 1.45 11.63
CA THR A 66 1.00 1.89 11.59
C THR A 66 0.33 1.47 10.27
N PHE A 67 0.99 1.69 9.14
CA PHE A 67 0.48 1.29 7.83
C PHE A 67 0.39 -0.23 7.67
N LEU A 68 1.37 -0.98 8.19
CA LEU A 68 1.31 -2.45 8.23
C LEU A 68 0.10 -2.92 9.05
N LYS A 69 -0.11 -2.35 10.26
CA LYS A 69 -1.28 -2.69 11.10
C LYS A 69 -2.61 -2.40 10.40
N ALA A 70 -2.73 -1.29 9.68
CA ALA A 70 -3.93 -0.98 8.90
C ALA A 70 -4.21 -2.02 7.81
N ASN A 71 -3.17 -2.69 7.29
CA ASN A 71 -3.27 -3.71 6.24
C ASN A 71 -3.17 -5.16 6.74
N ALA A 72 -3.24 -5.36 8.06
CA ALA A 72 -3.05 -6.65 8.69
C ALA A 72 -4.14 -7.67 8.35
N ALA A 73 -5.38 -7.25 8.13
CA ALA A 73 -6.51 -8.16 7.86
C ALA A 73 -6.59 -9.34 8.87
N LYS A 74 -6.37 -9.06 10.16
CA LYS A 74 -6.26 -10.04 11.27
C LYS A 74 -5.02 -10.95 11.26
N ALA A 75 -4.13 -10.83 10.29
CA ALA A 75 -2.85 -11.50 10.23
C ALA A 75 -1.71 -10.64 10.81
N THR A 76 -0.53 -11.22 11.01
CA THR A 76 0.65 -10.50 11.50
C THR A 76 1.63 -10.21 10.38
N TRP A 77 2.49 -9.20 10.55
CA TRP A 77 3.56 -8.87 9.62
C TRP A 77 4.90 -9.28 10.22
N THR A 78 5.70 -9.98 9.43
CA THR A 78 7.04 -10.42 9.84
C THR A 78 8.07 -9.84 8.86
N PRO A 79 9.17 -9.23 9.34
CA PRO A 79 10.24 -8.81 8.47
C PRO A 79 10.85 -10.01 7.73
N ASP A 80 11.17 -9.84 6.45
CA ASP A 80 11.93 -10.82 5.68
C ASP A 80 13.43 -10.50 5.77
N SER A 81 14.09 -11.11 6.75
CA SER A 81 15.53 -10.91 7.02
C SER A 81 16.45 -11.42 5.91
N SER A 82 15.94 -12.19 4.95
CA SER A 82 16.71 -12.66 3.81
C SER A 82 16.78 -11.65 2.66
N ALA A 83 15.94 -10.61 2.70
CA ALA A 83 15.87 -9.61 1.64
C ALA A 83 16.92 -8.51 1.80
N LYS A 84 17.56 -8.12 0.69
CA LYS A 84 18.46 -6.94 0.64
C LYS A 84 17.72 -5.63 0.88
N GLU A 85 16.44 -5.60 0.49
CA GLU A 85 15.53 -4.49 0.73
C GLU A 85 14.72 -4.76 1.98
N ARG A 86 14.26 -3.70 2.63
CA ARG A 86 13.40 -3.82 3.79
C ARG A 86 12.03 -4.33 3.35
N ARG A 87 11.79 -5.63 3.57
CA ARG A 87 10.55 -6.33 3.19
C ARG A 87 9.85 -6.96 4.38
N PHE A 88 8.56 -7.15 4.24
CA PHE A 88 7.68 -7.78 5.22
C PHE A 88 6.76 -8.75 4.51
N LYS A 89 6.51 -9.89 5.14
CA LYS A 89 5.52 -10.87 4.69
C LYS A 89 4.38 -10.91 5.69
N ARG A 90 3.15 -10.97 5.19
CA ARG A 90 1.99 -11.19 6.05
C ARG A 90 1.86 -12.68 6.33
N SER A 91 1.52 -13.04 7.57
CA SER A 91 1.53 -14.42 8.06
C SER A 91 0.53 -15.34 7.35
N ASP A 92 -0.48 -14.78 6.67
CA ASP A 92 -1.43 -15.52 5.85
C ASP A 92 -0.90 -15.83 4.43
N GLY A 93 0.28 -15.34 4.08
CA GLY A 93 0.89 -15.52 2.76
C GLY A 93 0.19 -14.74 1.63
N LYS A 94 -0.80 -13.91 1.93
CA LYS A 94 -1.63 -13.23 0.92
C LYS A 94 -1.18 -11.81 0.62
N ALA A 95 -0.20 -11.28 1.34
CA ALA A 95 0.34 -9.95 1.07
C ALA A 95 1.80 -9.85 1.48
N GLU A 96 2.49 -8.92 0.84
CA GLU A 96 3.82 -8.49 1.21
C GLU A 96 3.90 -6.97 1.23
N ALA A 97 4.92 -6.46 1.91
CA ALA A 97 5.24 -5.04 1.89
C ALA A 97 6.72 -4.81 1.67
N THR A 98 7.07 -3.78 0.90
CA THR A 98 8.45 -3.38 0.63
C THR A 98 8.60 -1.89 0.91
N TYR A 99 9.59 -1.52 1.71
CA TYR A 99 10.01 -0.14 1.88
C TYR A 99 11.17 0.15 0.93
N GLY A 100 10.99 1.13 0.06
CA GLY A 100 11.94 1.45 -1.00
C GLY A 100 11.60 2.77 -1.69
N THR A 101 12.19 3.00 -2.86
CA THR A 101 11.97 4.23 -3.63
C THR A 101 10.92 4.00 -4.72
N VAL A 102 9.89 4.86 -4.77
CA VAL A 102 8.89 4.91 -5.84
C VAL A 102 8.87 6.34 -6.40
N ASN A 103 9.09 6.50 -7.71
CA ASN A 103 9.15 7.80 -8.37
C ASN A 103 10.12 8.80 -7.68
N GLY A 104 11.28 8.30 -7.25
CA GLY A 104 12.29 9.12 -6.56
C GLY A 104 11.97 9.49 -5.11
N ARG A 105 10.91 8.92 -4.51
CA ARG A 105 10.51 9.18 -3.12
C ARG A 105 10.52 7.90 -2.27
N PRO A 106 10.99 7.95 -1.01
CA PRO A 106 10.83 6.85 -0.07
C PRO A 106 9.35 6.54 0.15
N ALA A 107 9.01 5.25 0.13
CA ALA A 107 7.64 4.78 0.25
C ALA A 107 7.55 3.37 0.81
N LEU A 108 6.48 3.09 1.54
CA LEU A 108 6.07 1.73 1.86
C LEU A 108 5.01 1.30 0.84
N THR A 109 5.26 0.22 0.09
CA THR A 109 4.26 -0.40 -0.78
C THR A 109 3.80 -1.71 -0.16
N VAL A 110 2.50 -1.84 0.08
CA VAL A 110 1.84 -3.09 0.48
C VAL A 110 1.07 -3.61 -0.73
N ARG A 111 1.29 -4.87 -1.12
CA ARG A 111 0.61 -5.48 -2.26
C ARG A 111 0.04 -6.85 -1.92
N GLU A 112 -1.09 -7.17 -2.53
CA GLU A 112 -1.64 -8.51 -2.48
C GLU A 112 -0.76 -9.46 -3.29
N LEU A 113 -0.47 -10.62 -2.72
CA LEU A 113 0.08 -11.76 -3.42
C LEU A 113 -1.10 -12.55 -3.94
N ARG A 114 -1.48 -12.34 -5.21
CA ARG A 114 -2.44 -13.24 -5.84
C ARG A 114 -1.83 -14.64 -5.78
N ALA A 115 -2.58 -15.61 -5.25
CA ALA A 115 -2.30 -17.00 -5.53
C ALA A 115 -2.19 -17.10 -7.05
N ARG A 116 -1.03 -17.54 -7.55
CA ARG A 116 -0.95 -18.02 -8.92
C ARG A 116 -2.06 -19.06 -9.01
N LEU A 117 -3.12 -18.75 -9.75
CA LEU A 117 -4.09 -19.77 -10.15
C LEU A 117 -3.26 -20.69 -11.05
N GLU A 118 -2.76 -21.77 -10.45
CA GLU A 118 -2.32 -22.96 -11.18
C GLU A 118 -3.55 -23.74 -11.64
#